data_AF-A0A7S6UPY5-F1
#
_entry.id   AF-A0A7S6UPY5-F1
#
_cell.length_a   1.000
_cell.length_b   1.000
_cell.length_c   1.000
_cell.angle_alpha   90.00
_cell.angle_beta   90.00
_cell.angle_gamma   90.00
#
_symmetry.space_group_name_H-M   'P 1'
#
loop_
_entity.id
_entity.type
_entity.pdbx_description
1 polymer ?
#
loop_
_entity_poly.entity_id
_entity_poly.type
_entity_poly.pdbx_seq_one_letter_code
_entity_poly.pdbx_strand_id
1 'polypeptide(L)'
;MSNQEWDALAAQWDSMSVGDPAVLQQRLRRHARRTHLGLIGELGAFALALAMIGWAWVDDPGMRRWLVVAGVLLVACQGIYLVLRRRYRLFGSPERGLVGLIDAEIGRARFILATHWAGVPIALVMVAFAWVLIPSIHLEKVQSGTVLAGALYLPYLGVRTWQMLRRIRSLRRERAELLR
;
A
#
# COMPACT_ATOMS: atom_id res chain seq x y z
N MET A 1 -20.63 19.62 0.62
CA MET A 1 -21.51 19.03 -0.40
C MET A 1 -22.81 19.80 -0.40
N SER A 2 -23.26 20.26 -1.56
CA SER A 2 -24.54 20.96 -1.71
C SER A 2 -25.68 19.96 -1.93
N ASN A 3 -26.93 20.36 -1.64
CA ASN A 3 -28.10 19.49 -1.85
C ASN A 3 -28.28 19.08 -3.33
N GLN A 4 -27.80 19.90 -4.26
CA GLN A 4 -27.84 19.59 -5.69
C GLN A 4 -26.92 18.44 -6.09
N GLU A 5 -25.81 18.22 -5.36
CA GLU A 5 -24.94 17.07 -5.59
C GLU A 5 -25.59 15.76 -5.11
N TRP A 6 -26.44 15.85 -4.07
CA TRP A 6 -27.23 14.72 -3.58
C TRP A 6 -28.36 14.34 -4.53
N ASP A 7 -29.03 15.32 -5.13
CA ASP A 7 -30.13 15.07 -6.08
C ASP A 7 -29.64 14.49 -7.41
N ALA A 8 -28.48 14.95 -7.91
CA ALA A 8 -27.84 14.37 -9.09
C ALA A 8 -27.36 12.93 -8.84
N LEU A 9 -26.90 12.64 -7.62
CA LEU A 9 -26.57 11.28 -7.17
C LEU A 9 -27.82 10.40 -7.07
N ALA A 10 -28.94 10.94 -6.58
CA ALA A 10 -30.22 10.22 -6.49
C ALA A 10 -30.83 9.92 -7.86
N ALA A 11 -30.73 10.84 -8.84
CA ALA A 11 -31.22 10.62 -10.19
C ALA A 11 -30.41 9.56 -10.96
N GLN A 12 -29.09 9.49 -10.76
CA GLN A 12 -28.24 8.40 -11.28
C GLN A 12 -28.47 7.07 -10.54
N TRP A 13 -29.01 7.12 -9.32
CA TRP A 13 -29.30 5.99 -8.46
C TRP A 13 -30.60 5.29 -8.83
N ASP A 14 -31.65 6.07 -9.15
CA ASP A 14 -32.97 5.54 -9.53
C ASP A 14 -32.97 4.84 -10.89
N SER A 15 -32.05 5.19 -11.80
CA SER A 15 -31.98 4.59 -13.14
C SER A 15 -31.21 3.28 -13.21
N MET A 16 -30.47 2.89 -12.16
CA MET A 16 -29.70 1.65 -12.11
C MET A 16 -30.22 0.79 -10.96
N SER A 17 -30.79 -0.38 -11.29
CA SER A 17 -31.34 -1.38 -10.37
C SER A 17 -30.28 -2.01 -9.44
N VAL A 18 -29.64 -1.20 -8.60
CA VAL A 18 -28.57 -1.59 -7.70
C VAL A 18 -29.05 -1.31 -6.27
N GLY A 19 -29.07 -2.37 -5.47
CA GLY A 19 -29.84 -2.45 -4.23
C GLY A 19 -29.53 -1.39 -3.16
N ASP A 20 -30.52 -1.26 -2.28
CA ASP A 20 -30.60 -0.54 -1.00
C ASP A 20 -29.45 0.46 -0.68
N PRO A 21 -29.73 1.78 -0.64
CA PRO A 21 -28.74 2.83 -0.34
C PRO A 21 -27.99 2.61 0.99
N ALA A 22 -28.60 1.91 1.95
CA ALA A 22 -27.94 1.53 3.20
C ALA A 22 -26.72 0.62 2.96
N VAL A 23 -26.79 -0.29 1.98
CA VAL A 23 -25.72 -1.23 1.64
C VAL A 23 -24.54 -0.50 1.00
N LEU A 24 -24.79 0.50 0.14
CA LEU A 24 -23.72 1.30 -0.45
C LEU A 24 -23.03 2.18 0.59
N GLN A 25 -23.79 2.88 1.43
CA GLN A 25 -23.21 3.65 2.52
C GLN A 25 -22.36 2.77 3.44
N GLN A 26 -22.80 1.54 3.73
CA GLN A 26 -22.01 0.59 4.51
C GLN A 26 -20.70 0.19 3.80
N ARG A 27 -20.73 -0.04 2.47
CA ARG A 27 -19.53 -0.34 1.67
C ARG A 27 -18.55 0.83 1.66
N LEU A 28 -19.03 2.05 1.50
CA LEU A 28 -18.22 3.28 1.56
C LEU A 28 -17.57 3.47 2.93
N ARG A 29 -18.34 3.33 4.02
CA ARG A 29 -17.81 3.41 5.39
C ARG A 29 -16.76 2.33 5.66
N ARG A 30 -16.98 1.09 5.21
CA ARG A 30 -15.99 0.01 5.32
C ARG A 30 -14.73 0.30 4.51
N HIS A 31 -14.85 0.85 3.32
CA HIS A 31 -13.71 1.23 2.48
C HIS A 31 -12.89 2.33 3.16
N ALA A 32 -13.53 3.42 3.61
CA ALA A 32 -12.89 4.50 4.35
C ALA A 32 -12.18 3.99 5.62
N ARG A 33 -12.86 3.18 6.45
CA ARG A 33 -12.26 2.58 7.66
C ARG A 33 -11.03 1.74 7.34
N ARG A 34 -11.07 0.89 6.31
CA ARG A 34 -9.92 0.07 5.91
C ARG A 34 -8.73 0.91 5.47
N THR A 35 -8.97 1.99 4.74
CA THR A 35 -7.92 2.90 4.29
C THR A 35 -7.28 3.65 5.45
N HIS A 36 -8.09 4.11 6.42
CA HIS A 36 -7.61 4.72 7.66
C HIS A 36 -6.82 3.75 8.53
N LEU A 37 -7.34 2.54 8.79
CA LEU A 37 -6.63 1.52 9.57
C LEU A 37 -5.31 1.13 8.92
N GLY A 38 -5.26 1.04 7.58
CA GLY A 38 -4.01 0.79 6.86
C GLY A 38 -2.99 1.92 7.03
N LEU A 39 -3.43 3.17 7.02
CA LEU A 39 -2.54 4.32 7.26
C LEU A 39 -2.03 4.34 8.72
N ILE A 40 -2.90 4.07 9.70
CA ILE A 40 -2.52 3.99 11.11
C ILE A 40 -1.51 2.87 11.34
N GLY A 41 -1.74 1.69 10.76
CA GLY A 41 -0.80 0.57 10.85
C GLY A 41 0.57 0.91 10.25
N GLU A 42 0.61 1.56 9.09
CA GLU A 42 1.86 1.99 8.46
C GLU A 42 2.61 3.05 9.29
N LEU A 43 1.91 4.08 9.77
CA LEU A 43 2.52 5.12 10.61
C LEU A 43 2.96 4.57 11.97
N GLY A 44 2.20 3.63 12.54
CA GLY A 44 2.56 2.95 13.78
C GLY A 44 3.81 2.08 13.62
N ALA A 45 3.91 1.30 12.53
CA ALA A 45 5.10 0.52 12.22
C ALA A 45 6.33 1.40 11.98
N PHE A 46 6.16 2.53 11.29
CA PHE A 46 7.21 3.53 11.09
C PHE A 46 7.69 4.14 12.41
N ALA A 47 6.75 4.54 13.28
CA ALA A 47 7.08 5.07 14.60
C ALA A 47 7.82 4.05 15.47
N LEU A 48 7.37 2.79 15.46
CA LEU A 48 8.03 1.70 16.18
C LEU A 48 9.46 1.47 15.66
N ALA A 49 9.67 1.47 14.34
CA ALA A 49 10.99 1.32 13.75
C ALA A 49 11.93 2.48 14.13
N LEU A 50 11.45 3.72 14.13
CA LEU A 50 12.22 4.87 14.62
C LEU A 50 12.56 4.75 16.11
N ALA A 51 11.62 4.26 16.93
CA ALA A 51 11.87 4.02 18.36
C ALA A 51 12.96 2.96 18.57
N MET A 52 12.96 1.87 17.78
CA MET A 52 14.02 0.86 17.83
C MET A 52 15.39 1.41 17.41
N ILE A 53 15.44 2.26 16.37
CA ILE A 53 16.68 2.95 15.98
C ILE A 53 17.15 3.88 17.11
N GLY A 54 16.22 4.62 17.73
CA GLY A 54 16.52 5.51 18.86
C GLY A 54 17.04 4.77 20.09
N TRP A 55 16.50 3.58 20.38
CA TRP A 55 17.03 2.71 21.43
C TRP A 55 18.44 2.23 21.09
N ALA A 56 18.63 1.63 19.91
CA ALA A 56 19.95 1.13 19.48
C ALA A 56 21.04 2.22 19.45
N TRP A 57 20.65 3.48 19.24
CA TRP A 57 21.54 4.63 19.25
C TRP A 57 22.25 4.86 20.59
N VAL A 58 21.54 4.58 21.69
CA VAL A 58 22.05 4.74 23.06
C VAL A 58 22.97 3.57 23.41
N ASP A 59 22.63 2.36 22.98
CA ASP A 59 23.31 1.12 23.38
C ASP A 59 24.64 0.88 22.64
N ASP A 60 24.76 1.24 21.36
CA ASP A 60 25.97 0.97 20.58
C ASP A 60 26.49 2.20 19.80
N PRO A 61 27.49 2.92 20.35
CA PRO A 61 28.11 4.06 19.69
C PRO A 61 28.79 3.72 18.36
N GLY A 62 29.29 2.49 18.19
CA GLY A 62 29.95 2.04 16.97
C GLY A 62 28.99 1.91 15.79
N MET A 63 27.71 1.69 16.07
CA MET A 63 26.67 1.49 15.06
C MET A 63 26.00 2.80 14.60
N ARG A 64 26.29 3.94 15.24
CA ARG A 64 25.60 5.22 14.98
C ARG A 64 25.55 5.62 13.51
N ARG A 65 26.67 5.54 12.78
CA ARG A 65 26.69 5.90 11.34
C ARG A 65 25.73 5.03 10.53
N TRP A 66 25.65 3.75 10.85
CA TRP A 66 24.75 2.80 10.22
C TRP A 66 23.29 3.01 10.62
N LEU A 67 23.03 3.36 11.88
CA LEU A 67 21.70 3.74 12.37
C LEU A 67 21.18 5.01 11.68
N VAL A 68 22.04 6.01 11.40
CA VAL A 68 21.66 7.17 10.58
C VAL A 68 21.25 6.73 9.18
N VAL A 69 22.05 5.88 8.52
CA VAL A 69 21.72 5.39 7.17
C VAL A 69 20.41 4.61 7.15
N ALA A 70 20.19 3.73 8.14
CA ALA A 70 18.94 3.00 8.30
C ALA A 70 17.75 3.94 8.51
N GLY A 71 17.91 4.97 9.35
CA GLY A 71 16.89 6.00 9.57
C GLY A 71 16.55 6.78 8.31
N VAL A 72 17.56 7.21 7.54
CA VAL A 72 17.37 7.89 6.25
C VAL A 72 16.64 6.99 5.26
N LEU A 73 17.03 5.71 5.15
CA LEU A 73 16.36 4.75 4.28
C LEU A 73 14.91 4.51 4.70
N LEU A 74 14.63 4.41 6.00
CA LEU A 74 13.28 4.25 6.54
C LEU A 74 12.39 5.46 6.17
N VAL A 75 12.90 6.68 6.37
CA VAL A 75 12.20 7.92 6.02
C VAL A 75 11.96 8.01 4.51
N ALA A 76 12.97 7.66 3.69
CA ALA A 76 12.84 7.64 2.24
C ALA A 76 11.78 6.62 1.78
N CYS A 77 11.77 5.41 2.36
CA CYS A 77 10.76 4.40 2.08
C CYS A 77 9.35 4.92 2.44
N GLN A 78 9.19 5.48 3.64
CA GLN A 78 7.91 6.05 4.08
C GLN A 78 7.44 7.18 3.15
N GLY A 79 8.36 8.04 2.72
CA GLY A 79 8.10 9.09 1.72
C GLY A 79 7.58 8.52 0.41
N ILE A 80 8.21 7.46 -0.12
CA ILE A 80 7.75 6.75 -1.33
C ILE A 80 6.33 6.20 -1.11
N TYR A 81 6.05 5.56 0.02
CA TYR A 81 4.70 5.05 0.32
C TYR A 81 3.64 6.16 0.33
N LEU A 82 3.93 7.31 0.96
CA LEU A 82 3.02 8.45 0.99
C LEU A 82 2.80 9.06 -0.40
N VAL A 83 3.86 9.19 -1.20
CA VAL A 83 3.78 9.66 -2.60
C VAL A 83 2.93 8.70 -3.43
N LEU A 84 3.12 7.39 -3.30
CA LEU A 84 2.30 6.38 -3.98
C LEU A 84 0.83 6.47 -3.54
N ARG A 85 0.55 6.59 -2.24
CA ARG A 85 -0.82 6.79 -1.72
C ARG A 85 -1.49 8.01 -2.32
N ARG A 86 -0.75 9.14 -2.41
CA ARG A 86 -1.24 10.38 -3.02
C ARG A 86 -1.48 10.21 -4.52
N ARG A 87 -0.53 9.62 -5.25
CA ARG A 87 -0.62 9.38 -6.70
C ARG A 87 -1.83 8.54 -7.07
N TYR A 88 -2.18 7.55 -6.24
CA TYR A 88 -3.34 6.68 -6.45
C TYR A 88 -4.61 7.13 -5.72
N ARG A 89 -4.64 8.39 -5.23
CA ARG A 89 -5.81 9.05 -4.60
C ARG A 89 -6.41 8.28 -3.42
N LEU A 90 -5.56 7.63 -2.63
CA LEU A 90 -6.00 6.83 -1.47
C LEU A 90 -6.35 7.67 -0.23
N PHE A 91 -6.33 9.00 -0.30
CA PHE A 91 -6.66 9.88 0.83
C PHE A 91 -8.09 10.46 0.76
N GLY A 92 -8.79 10.32 -0.37
CA GLY A 92 -10.12 10.92 -0.59
C GLY A 92 -11.27 9.93 -0.50
N SER A 93 -12.48 10.42 -0.20
CA SER A 93 -13.70 9.64 -0.41
C SER A 93 -14.06 9.62 -1.90
N PRO A 94 -14.63 8.53 -2.43
CA PRO A 94 -15.04 8.49 -3.83
C PRO A 94 -16.21 9.46 -4.08
N GLU A 95 -15.97 10.50 -4.87
CA GLU A 95 -16.90 11.61 -5.12
C GLU A 95 -17.98 11.30 -6.17
N ARG A 96 -17.92 10.15 -6.85
CA ARG A 96 -18.78 9.81 -8.01
C ARG A 96 -19.62 8.54 -7.82
N GLY A 97 -20.17 8.32 -6.63
CA GLY A 97 -21.02 7.16 -6.36
C GLY A 97 -20.34 5.82 -6.69
N LEU A 98 -21.06 4.92 -7.39
CA LEU A 98 -20.59 3.56 -7.69
C LEU A 98 -19.41 3.54 -8.68
N VAL A 99 -19.39 4.44 -9.66
CA VAL A 99 -18.26 4.63 -10.59
C VAL A 99 -17.02 5.14 -9.83
N GLY A 100 -17.21 6.07 -8.89
CA GLY A 100 -16.14 6.54 -8.00
C GLY A 100 -15.55 5.43 -7.14
N LEU A 101 -16.39 4.50 -6.66
CA LEU A 101 -15.94 3.34 -5.88
C LEU A 101 -15.11 2.36 -6.73
N ILE A 102 -15.51 2.14 -7.99
CA ILE A 102 -14.74 1.32 -8.94
C ILE A 102 -13.39 1.98 -9.25
N ASP A 103 -13.37 3.29 -9.51
CA ASP A 103 -12.14 4.04 -9.75
C ASP A 103 -11.20 4.00 -8.53
N ALA A 104 -11.74 4.08 -7.30
CA ALA A 104 -10.98 3.94 -6.07
C ALA A 104 -10.40 2.51 -5.89
N GLU A 105 -11.16 1.46 -6.20
CA GLU A 105 -10.66 0.08 -6.15
C GLU A 105 -9.61 -0.19 -7.24
N ILE A 106 -9.73 0.40 -8.43
CA ILE A 106 -8.69 0.36 -9.47
C ILE A 106 -7.43 1.07 -8.96
N GLY A 107 -7.57 2.26 -8.37
CA GLY A 107 -6.47 3.02 -7.76
C GLY A 107 -5.76 2.20 -6.69
N ARG A 108 -6.52 1.55 -5.80
CA ARG A 108 -6.00 0.66 -4.76
C ARG A 108 -5.26 -0.55 -5.33
N ALA A 109 -5.80 -1.21 -6.35
CA ALA A 109 -5.12 -2.33 -6.99
C ALA A 109 -3.79 -1.91 -7.64
N ARG A 110 -3.75 -0.72 -8.26
CA ARG A 110 -2.51 -0.14 -8.80
C ARG A 110 -1.53 0.25 -7.71
N PHE A 111 -2.00 0.79 -6.58
CA PHE A 111 -1.17 1.07 -5.42
C PHE A 111 -0.54 -0.21 -4.88
N ILE A 112 -1.31 -1.29 -4.69
CA ILE A 112 -0.79 -2.58 -4.23
C ILE A 112 0.29 -3.10 -5.18
N LEU A 113 0.07 -3.04 -6.49
CA LEU A 113 1.09 -3.39 -7.48
C LEU A 113 2.34 -2.53 -7.32
N ALA A 114 2.18 -1.21 -7.29
CA ALA A 114 3.29 -0.27 -7.19
C ALA A 114 4.09 -0.48 -5.90
N THR A 115 3.45 -0.73 -4.76
CA THR A 115 4.16 -0.98 -3.50
C THR A 115 4.88 -2.31 -3.47
N HIS A 116 4.31 -3.37 -4.05
CA HIS A 116 5.01 -4.65 -4.14
C HIS A 116 6.24 -4.56 -5.07
N TRP A 117 6.10 -3.88 -6.21
CA TRP A 117 7.21 -3.70 -7.15
C TRP A 117 8.26 -2.70 -6.65
N ALA A 118 7.86 -1.65 -5.92
CA ALA A 118 8.79 -0.75 -5.22
C ALA A 118 9.49 -1.46 -4.05
N GLY A 119 8.82 -2.44 -3.43
CA GLY A 119 9.38 -3.24 -2.34
C GLY A 119 10.58 -4.09 -2.76
N VAL A 120 10.67 -4.52 -4.02
CA VAL A 120 11.79 -5.32 -4.55
C VAL A 120 13.13 -4.58 -4.48
N PRO A 121 13.32 -3.39 -5.10
CA PRO A 121 14.58 -2.66 -5.00
C PRO A 121 14.87 -2.21 -3.57
N ILE A 122 13.84 -1.88 -2.77
CA ILE A 122 14.01 -1.56 -1.34
C ILE A 122 14.59 -2.77 -0.60
N ALA A 123 14.03 -3.97 -0.81
CA ALA A 123 14.51 -5.20 -0.18
C ALA A 123 15.95 -5.53 -0.62
N LEU A 124 16.29 -5.34 -1.90
CA LEU A 124 17.67 -5.54 -2.39
C LEU A 124 18.66 -4.58 -1.72
N VAL A 125 18.29 -3.30 -1.56
CA VAL A 125 19.12 -2.33 -0.83
C VAL A 125 19.27 -2.74 0.64
N MET A 126 18.20 -3.20 1.29
CA MET A 126 18.27 -3.69 2.67
C MET A 126 19.17 -4.91 2.82
N VAL A 127 19.11 -5.87 1.88
CA VAL A 127 19.99 -7.05 1.87
C VAL A 127 21.44 -6.64 1.67
N ALA A 128 21.72 -5.75 0.71
CA ALA A 128 23.07 -5.24 0.47
C ALA A 128 23.63 -4.52 1.71
N PHE A 129 22.78 -3.73 2.38
CA PHE A 129 23.13 -3.04 3.62
C PHE A 129 23.41 -4.03 4.77
N ALA A 130 22.55 -5.03 4.94
CA ALA A 130 22.72 -6.08 5.95
C ALA A 130 24.03 -6.88 5.73
N TRP A 131 24.42 -7.09 4.48
CA TRP A 131 25.66 -7.80 4.14
C TRP A 131 26.94 -7.10 4.63
N VAL A 132 26.90 -5.76 4.71
CA VAL A 132 28.03 -4.95 5.21
C VAL A 132 28.08 -4.94 6.74
N LEU A 133 26.93 -5.07 7.39
CA LEU A 133 26.78 -4.96 8.84
C LEU A 133 26.91 -6.29 9.59
N ILE A 134 26.58 -7.40 8.95
CA ILE A 134 26.53 -8.70 9.61
C ILE A 134 27.94 -9.32 9.65
N PRO A 135 28.42 -9.75 10.84
CA PRO A 135 29.70 -10.43 10.96
C PRO A 135 29.81 -11.65 10.04
N SER A 136 31.00 -11.90 9.52
CA SER A 136 31.24 -12.93 8.49
C SER A 136 30.81 -14.35 8.91
N ILE A 137 30.86 -14.64 10.21
CA ILE A 137 30.38 -15.90 10.83
C ILE A 137 28.88 -16.17 10.63
N HIS A 138 28.09 -15.19 10.19
CA HIS A 138 26.66 -15.31 9.96
C HIS A 138 26.27 -15.14 8.49
N LEU A 139 27.23 -14.95 7.58
CA LEU A 139 26.99 -14.75 6.15
C LEU A 139 26.22 -15.91 5.51
N GLU A 140 26.53 -17.15 5.86
CA GLU A 140 25.82 -18.32 5.30
C GLU A 140 24.33 -18.33 5.68
N LYS A 141 23.99 -17.88 6.89
CA LYS A 141 22.59 -17.77 7.35
C LYS A 141 21.86 -16.64 6.62
N VAL A 142 22.54 -15.52 6.36
CA VAL A 142 22.00 -14.39 5.60
C VAL A 142 21.79 -14.78 4.13
N GLN A 143 22.75 -15.48 3.53
CA GLN A 143 22.66 -16.02 2.17
C GLN A 143 21.49 -16.98 2.04
N SER A 144 21.42 -17.99 2.91
CA SER A 144 20.35 -18.99 2.92
C SER A 144 18.98 -18.34 3.12
N GLY A 145 18.89 -17.38 4.07
CA GLY A 145 17.68 -16.62 4.32
C GLY A 145 17.26 -15.75 3.13
N THR A 146 18.21 -15.13 2.43
CA THR A 146 17.96 -14.31 1.24
C THR A 146 17.47 -15.17 0.08
N VAL A 147 18.09 -16.33 -0.15
CA VAL A 147 17.67 -17.30 -1.18
C VAL A 147 16.26 -17.80 -0.89
N LEU A 148 15.97 -18.19 0.36
CA LEU A 148 14.64 -18.64 0.77
C LEU A 148 13.60 -17.53 0.59
N ALA A 149 13.91 -16.31 1.05
CA ALA A 149 13.03 -15.16 0.91
C ALA A 149 12.76 -14.83 -0.56
N GLY A 150 13.78 -14.87 -1.42
CA GLY A 150 13.64 -14.67 -2.87
C GLY A 150 12.80 -15.78 -3.52
N ALA A 151 13.07 -17.04 -3.19
CA ALA A 151 12.35 -18.20 -3.72
C ALA A 151 10.86 -18.22 -3.35
N LEU A 152 10.49 -17.69 -2.17
CA LEU A 152 9.10 -17.58 -1.76
C LEU A 152 8.43 -16.28 -2.25
N TYR A 153 9.16 -15.17 -2.22
CA TYR A 153 8.61 -13.85 -2.56
C TYR A 153 8.41 -13.65 -4.06
N LEU A 154 9.29 -14.16 -4.92
CA LEU A 154 9.16 -14.00 -6.38
C LEU A 154 7.91 -14.70 -6.94
N PRO A 155 7.60 -15.98 -6.60
CA PRO A 155 6.34 -16.60 -7.01
C PRO A 155 5.13 -15.86 -6.44
N TYR A 156 5.18 -15.46 -5.16
CA TYR A 156 4.12 -14.67 -4.54
C TYR A 156 3.87 -13.36 -5.31
N LEU A 157 4.93 -12.63 -5.66
CA LEU A 157 4.88 -11.38 -6.41
C LEU A 157 4.26 -11.59 -7.79
N GLY A 158 4.63 -12.68 -8.49
CA GLY A 158 4.06 -13.06 -9.77
C GLY A 158 2.55 -13.32 -9.68
N VAL A 159 2.12 -14.18 -8.75
CA VAL A 159 0.71 -14.50 -8.51
C VAL A 159 -0.07 -13.25 -8.12
N ARG A 160 0.45 -12.45 -7.20
CA ARG A 160 -0.19 -11.21 -6.74
C ARG A 160 -0.33 -10.20 -7.86
N THR A 161 0.70 -10.07 -8.70
CA THR A 161 0.67 -9.19 -9.87
C THR A 161 -0.42 -9.62 -10.85
N TRP A 162 -0.47 -10.92 -11.17
CA TRP A 162 -1.50 -11.46 -12.05
C TRP A 162 -2.92 -11.24 -11.50
N GLN A 163 -3.15 -11.53 -10.21
CA GLN A 163 -4.44 -11.31 -9.55
C GLN A 163 -4.88 -9.84 -9.63
N MET A 164 -3.98 -8.90 -9.34
CA MET A 164 -4.30 -7.47 -9.38
C MET A 164 -4.56 -6.98 -10.81
N LEU A 165 -3.79 -7.44 -11.80
CA LEU A 165 -4.03 -7.10 -13.21
C LEU A 165 -5.36 -7.66 -13.72
N ARG A 166 -5.73 -8.88 -13.32
CA ARG A 166 -7.03 -9.48 -13.65
C ARG A 166 -8.16 -8.67 -13.02
N ARG A 167 -8.01 -8.27 -11.74
CA ARG A 167 -8.98 -7.43 -11.03
C ARG A 167 -9.15 -6.06 -11.67
N ILE A 168 -8.05 -5.39 -12.04
CA ILE A 168 -8.10 -4.11 -12.76
C ILE A 168 -8.84 -4.25 -14.09
N ARG A 169 -8.60 -5.35 -14.82
CA ARG A 169 -9.32 -5.63 -16.08
C ARG A 169 -10.81 -5.83 -15.87
N SER A 170 -11.23 -6.57 -14.85
CA SER A 170 -12.65 -6.75 -14.48
C SER A 170 -13.31 -5.41 -14.16
N LEU A 171 -12.71 -4.65 -13.24
CA LEU A 171 -13.22 -3.35 -12.80
C LEU A 171 -13.32 -2.33 -13.94
N ARG A 172 -12.39 -2.37 -14.91
CA ARG A 172 -12.48 -1.52 -16.11
C ARG A 172 -13.67 -1.89 -17.01
N ARG A 173 -14.02 -3.17 -17.10
CA ARG A 173 -15.20 -3.63 -17.86
C ARG A 173 -16.49 -3.21 -17.16
N GLU A 174 -16.60 -3.48 -15.86
CA GLU A 174 -17.74 -3.05 -15.03
C GLU A 174 -17.94 -1.52 -15.12
N ARG A 175 -16.85 -0.74 -15.06
CA ARG A 175 -16.91 0.71 -15.26
C ARG A 175 -17.44 1.11 -16.64
N ALA A 176 -17.03 0.41 -17.69
CA ALA A 176 -17.45 0.70 -19.05
C ALA A 176 -18.93 0.34 -19.28
N GLU A 177 -19.42 -0.70 -18.61
CA GLU A 177 -20.84 -1.08 -18.62
C GLU A 177 -21.71 -0.05 -17.90
N LEU A 178 -21.26 0.51 -16.77
CA LEU A 178 -21.99 1.52 -16.00
C LEU A 178 -22.02 2.92 -16.64
N LEU A 179 -21.17 3.17 -17.64
CA LEU A 179 -21.11 4.45 -18.36
C LEU A 179 -21.82 4.41 -19.72
N ARG A 180 -22.36 3.25 -20.09
CA ARG A 180 -23.24 3.07 -21.26
C ARG A 180 -24.68 3.22 -20.82
#